data_AF-A0A2V6L740-F1
#
_entry.id   AF-A0A2V6L740-F1
#
_cell.length_a   1.000
_cell.length_b   1.000
_cell.length_c   1.000
_cell.angle_alpha   90.00
_cell.angle_beta   90.00
_cell.angle_gamma   90.00
#
_symmetry.space_group_name_H-M   'P 1'
#
loop_
_entity.id
_entity.type
_entity.pdbx_description
1 polymer ?
#
loop_
_entity_poly.entity_id
_entity_poly.type
_entity_poly.pdbx_seq_one_letter_code
_entity_poly.pdbx_strand_id
1 'polypeptide(L)'
;MSAGISMGQSTSANSAVTDRRYRKWLNRFSWLTCVATLLLICSGGMVTSKNVGLAVPDWPTTFGYNMFLFPISKWVGGILFEHTHRLMGSLVGFLTIILAVWLWLGDHRRWVRNLGVIAVVGVILQGILGGLRVTMMKDQIGIFHACVAQAFLGLLVFIALATTKLWLSIENRHFDLQKFSAIKALAIAITMAIYVQLALGATMRHQHRDLAILDFPTRGAARVRCRT
;
A
#
# COMPACT_ATOMS: atom_id res chain seq x y z
N MET A 1 36.35 -24.02 42.13
CA MET A 1 35.89 -23.98 40.72
C MET A 1 34.45 -23.50 40.67
N SER A 2 34.17 -22.19 40.63
CA SER A 2 32.83 -21.65 40.34
C SER A 2 32.91 -20.15 40.02
N ALA A 3 33.49 -19.81 38.86
CA ALA A 3 33.54 -18.42 38.37
C ALA A 3 33.21 -18.28 36.88
N GLY A 4 32.95 -19.38 36.16
CA GLY A 4 32.74 -19.37 34.70
C GLY A 4 31.28 -19.24 34.23
N ILE A 5 30.29 -19.35 35.12
CA ILE A 5 28.86 -19.49 34.72
C ILE A 5 28.16 -18.11 34.57
N SER A 6 28.62 -17.07 35.26
CA SER A 6 27.94 -15.76 35.31
C SER A 6 28.08 -14.94 34.01
N MET A 7 29.21 -15.06 33.31
CA MET A 7 29.53 -14.22 32.14
C MET A 7 28.82 -14.67 30.84
N GLY A 8 28.48 -15.96 30.72
CA GLY A 8 27.76 -16.52 29.57
C GLY A 8 26.24 -16.31 29.59
N GLN A 9 25.65 -16.17 30.78
CA GLN A 9 24.22 -15.92 30.92
C GLN A 9 23.84 -14.45 30.64
N SER A 10 24.70 -13.51 31.05
CA SER A 10 24.47 -12.07 30.83
C SER A 10 24.54 -11.68 29.35
N THR A 11 25.49 -12.25 28.61
CA THR A 11 25.66 -12.05 27.15
C THR A 11 24.48 -12.61 26.37
N SER A 12 23.98 -13.80 26.73
CA SER A 12 22.82 -14.44 26.10
C SER A 12 21.51 -13.70 26.39
N ALA A 13 21.31 -13.21 27.61
CA ALA A 13 20.14 -12.41 27.98
C ALA A 13 20.11 -11.07 27.22
N ASN A 14 21.25 -10.37 27.12
CA ASN A 14 21.34 -9.10 26.41
C ASN A 14 21.04 -9.24 24.92
N SER A 15 21.58 -10.28 24.26
CA SER A 15 21.35 -10.55 22.84
C SER A 15 19.89 -10.94 22.53
N ALA A 16 19.23 -11.69 23.42
CA ALA A 16 17.80 -11.99 23.30
C ALA A 16 16.91 -10.74 23.47
N VAL A 17 17.27 -9.81 24.36
CA VAL A 17 16.55 -8.54 24.56
C VAL A 17 16.70 -7.63 23.34
N THR A 18 17.89 -7.53 22.76
CA THR A 18 18.15 -6.73 21.56
C THR A 18 17.38 -7.26 20.35
N ASP A 19 17.38 -8.58 20.11
CA ASP A 19 16.61 -9.20 19.02
C ASP A 19 15.10 -8.94 19.19
N ARG A 20 14.58 -9.12 20.41
CA ARG A 20 13.17 -8.83 20.71
C ARG A 20 12.81 -7.37 20.47
N ARG A 21 13.66 -6.42 20.85
CA ARG A 21 13.43 -4.98 20.63
C ARG A 21 13.47 -4.67 19.14
N TYR A 22 14.46 -5.19 18.42
CA TYR A 22 14.62 -5.02 16.99
C TYR A 22 13.39 -5.49 16.20
N ARG A 23 12.91 -6.71 16.46
CA ARG A 23 11.71 -7.26 15.79
C ARG A 23 10.45 -6.43 16.06
N LYS A 24 10.30 -5.89 17.28
CA LYS A 24 9.16 -5.00 17.60
C LYS A 24 9.20 -3.71 16.78
N TRP A 25 10.37 -3.10 16.63
CA TRP A 25 10.52 -1.86 15.86
C TRP A 25 10.36 -2.09 14.36
N LEU A 26 10.89 -3.20 13.83
CA LEU A 26 10.64 -3.63 12.45
C LEU A 26 9.13 -3.76 12.19
N ASN A 27 8.39 -4.47 13.05
CA ASN A 27 6.95 -4.62 12.89
C ASN A 27 6.18 -3.29 12.95
N ARG A 28 6.54 -2.40 13.88
CA ARG A 28 5.97 -1.04 13.96
C ARG A 28 6.25 -0.23 12.70
N PHE A 29 7.46 -0.35 12.16
CA PHE A 29 7.85 0.33 10.94
C PHE A 29 7.09 -0.21 9.72
N SER A 30 6.86 -1.52 9.63
CA SER A 30 5.99 -2.12 8.62
C SER A 30 4.58 -1.52 8.68
N TRP A 31 3.98 -1.43 9.88
CA TRP A 31 2.66 -0.81 10.07
C TRP A 31 2.64 0.69 9.74
N LEU A 32 3.68 1.43 10.11
CA LEU A 32 3.84 2.83 9.70
C LEU A 32 3.81 2.97 8.17
N THR A 33 4.53 2.08 7.47
CA THR A 33 4.58 2.07 6.00
C THR A 33 3.21 1.74 5.41
N CYS A 34 2.46 0.80 6.00
CA CYS A 34 1.07 0.51 5.62
C CYS A 34 0.16 1.74 5.77
N VAL A 35 0.24 2.43 6.91
CA VAL A 35 -0.58 3.62 7.19
C VAL A 35 -0.23 4.75 6.23
N ALA A 36 1.06 4.99 5.98
CA ALA A 36 1.51 5.99 5.00
C ALA A 36 0.99 5.65 3.59
N THR A 37 1.01 4.38 3.20
CA THR A 37 0.49 3.91 1.91
C THR A 37 -1.02 4.06 1.82
N LEU A 38 -1.76 3.79 2.89
CA LEU A 38 -3.20 4.03 2.95
C LEU A 38 -3.53 5.52 2.76
N LEU A 39 -2.81 6.40 3.45
CA LEU A 39 -2.96 7.85 3.28
C LEU A 39 -2.62 8.29 1.85
N LEU A 40 -1.59 7.70 1.22
CA LEU A 40 -1.24 7.94 -0.18
C LEU A 40 -2.39 7.55 -1.13
N ILE A 41 -3.02 6.39 -0.91
CA ILE A 41 -4.18 5.93 -1.67
C ILE A 41 -5.35 6.90 -1.51
N CYS A 42 -5.65 7.35 -0.28
CA CYS A 42 -6.68 8.36 -0.04
C CYS A 42 -6.38 9.67 -0.77
N SER A 43 -5.11 10.12 -0.75
CA SER A 43 -4.65 11.30 -1.48
C SER A 43 -4.83 11.15 -2.99
N GLY A 44 -4.49 10.00 -3.57
CA GLY A 44 -4.75 9.69 -4.98
C GLY A 44 -6.23 9.69 -5.33
N GLY A 45 -7.08 9.17 -4.43
CA GLY A 45 -8.53 9.28 -4.55
C GLY A 45 -9.03 10.73 -4.61
N MET A 46 -8.48 11.62 -3.79
CA MET A 46 -8.81 13.06 -3.84
C MET A 46 -8.41 13.70 -5.17
N VAL A 47 -7.23 13.37 -5.70
CA VAL A 47 -6.76 13.86 -7.00
C VAL A 47 -7.72 13.45 -8.13
N THR A 48 -8.15 12.19 -8.15
CA THR A 48 -9.14 11.70 -9.12
C THR A 48 -10.51 12.34 -8.93
N SER A 49 -11.03 12.45 -7.70
CA SER A 49 -12.37 13.01 -7.46
C SER A 49 -12.50 14.49 -7.75
N LYS A 50 -11.42 15.26 -7.56
CA LYS A 50 -11.43 16.69 -7.89
C LYS A 50 -11.14 16.96 -9.36
N ASN A 51 -10.89 15.92 -10.18
CA ASN A 51 -10.48 16.04 -11.58
C ASN A 51 -9.23 16.91 -11.76
N VAL A 52 -8.33 16.91 -10.76
CA VAL A 52 -7.11 17.73 -10.74
C VAL A 52 -5.86 16.93 -11.04
N GLY A 53 -6.00 15.70 -11.53
CA GLY A 53 -4.85 14.84 -11.80
C GLY A 53 -4.02 15.22 -13.02
N LEU A 54 -4.41 16.26 -13.75
CA LEU A 54 -3.66 16.85 -14.86
C LEU A 54 -3.29 18.31 -14.54
N ALA A 55 -3.38 18.71 -13.27
CA ALA A 55 -3.01 20.05 -12.84
C ALA A 55 -1.51 20.31 -13.04
N VAL A 56 -0.69 19.26 -13.02
CA VAL A 56 0.75 19.26 -13.32
C VAL A 56 1.00 18.32 -14.52
N PRO A 57 1.12 18.84 -15.76
CA PRO A 57 1.12 18.01 -16.98
C PRO A 57 2.48 17.36 -17.30
N ASP A 58 3.46 17.42 -16.39
CA ASP A 58 4.79 16.84 -16.55
C ASP A 58 5.14 15.87 -15.41
N TRP A 59 6.00 14.89 -15.69
CA TRP A 59 6.62 13.97 -14.72
C TRP A 59 7.97 13.52 -15.30
N PRO A 60 9.05 13.35 -14.51
CA PRO A 60 9.14 13.38 -13.04
C PRO A 60 9.29 14.78 -12.42
N THR A 61 9.38 15.82 -13.24
CA THR A 61 9.41 17.22 -12.79
C THR A 61 8.03 17.73 -12.38
N THR A 62 7.98 18.94 -11.81
CA THR A 62 6.73 19.69 -11.59
C THR A 62 6.91 21.07 -12.23
N PHE A 63 6.30 21.30 -13.39
CA PHE A 63 6.52 22.45 -14.26
C PHE A 63 7.99 22.73 -14.56
N GLY A 64 8.76 21.68 -14.85
CA GLY A 64 10.21 21.78 -15.12
C GLY A 64 11.09 22.00 -13.88
N TYR A 65 10.51 22.20 -12.69
CA TYR A 65 11.26 22.18 -11.43
C TYR A 65 11.54 20.74 -10.99
N ASN A 66 12.64 20.55 -10.26
CA ASN A 66 12.79 19.35 -9.46
C ASN A 66 11.59 19.22 -8.51
N MET A 67 10.97 18.04 -8.47
CA MET A 67 9.75 17.78 -7.69
C MET A 67 9.90 18.15 -6.21
N PHE A 68 11.06 18.00 -5.60
CA PHE A 68 11.27 18.32 -4.18
C PHE A 68 11.54 19.80 -3.91
N LEU A 69 11.81 20.59 -4.96
CA LEU A 69 12.18 22.02 -4.86
C LEU A 69 11.11 22.94 -5.46
N PHE A 70 9.92 22.40 -5.76
CA PHE A 70 8.84 23.19 -6.33
C PHE A 70 8.32 24.23 -5.31
N PRO A 71 8.27 25.54 -5.65
CA PRO A 71 7.97 26.59 -4.68
C PRO A 71 6.59 26.45 -4.02
N ILE A 72 6.55 26.51 -2.68
CA ILE A 72 5.32 26.38 -1.87
C ILE A 72 4.27 27.43 -2.25
N SER A 73 4.69 28.64 -2.64
CA SER A 73 3.78 29.69 -3.11
C SER A 73 2.96 29.32 -4.35
N LYS A 74 3.38 28.30 -5.11
CA LYS A 74 2.67 27.79 -6.30
C LYS A 74 1.74 26.61 -6.00
N TRP A 75 1.65 26.15 -4.76
CA TRP A 75 0.80 25.03 -4.36
C TRP A 75 -0.65 25.47 -4.16
N VAL A 76 -1.28 25.93 -5.24
CA VAL A 76 -2.64 26.50 -5.21
C VAL A 76 -3.61 25.64 -6.02
N GLY A 77 -4.83 25.50 -5.52
CA GLY A 77 -5.90 24.77 -6.22
C GLY A 77 -5.58 23.29 -6.45
N GLY A 78 -5.72 22.83 -7.70
CA GLY A 78 -5.46 21.44 -8.08
C GLY A 78 -4.01 20.99 -7.94
N ILE A 79 -3.06 21.92 -8.09
CA ILE A 79 -1.61 21.66 -7.98
C ILE A 79 -1.28 21.14 -6.57
N LEU A 80 -1.93 21.69 -5.53
CA LEU A 80 -1.72 21.24 -4.15
C LEU A 80 -1.99 19.74 -3.99
N PHE A 81 -3.11 19.25 -4.53
CA PHE A 81 -3.51 17.85 -4.40
C PHE A 81 -2.59 16.93 -5.18
N GLU A 82 -2.31 17.27 -6.45
CA GLU A 82 -1.47 16.43 -7.29
C GLU A 82 -0.02 16.40 -6.79
N HIS A 83 0.55 17.56 -6.45
CA HIS A 83 1.91 17.65 -5.97
C HIS A 83 2.09 16.97 -4.60
N THR A 84 1.14 17.14 -3.68
CA THR A 84 1.14 16.43 -2.39
C THR A 84 1.10 14.92 -2.60
N HIS A 85 0.28 14.42 -3.53
CA HIS A 85 0.22 12.99 -3.85
C HIS A 85 1.58 12.46 -4.35
N ARG A 86 2.27 13.20 -5.22
CA ARG A 86 3.61 12.84 -5.72
C ARG A 86 4.68 12.79 -4.61
N LEU A 87 4.65 13.77 -3.71
CA LEU A 87 5.56 13.80 -2.55
C LEU A 87 5.29 12.63 -1.58
N MET A 88 4.01 12.33 -1.31
CA MET A 88 3.64 11.15 -0.52
C MET A 88 4.09 9.85 -1.20
N GLY A 89 4.00 9.76 -2.53
CA GLY A 89 4.50 8.63 -3.30
C GLY A 89 6.00 8.41 -3.10
N SER A 90 6.77 9.50 -3.11
CA SER A 90 8.21 9.47 -2.84
C SER A 90 8.53 9.05 -1.41
N LEU A 91 7.77 9.56 -0.43
CA LEU A 91 7.89 9.15 0.96
C LEU A 91 7.63 7.65 1.14
N VAL A 92 6.55 7.12 0.56
CA VAL A 92 6.22 5.69 0.62
C VAL A 92 7.31 4.85 -0.08
N GLY A 93 7.83 5.30 -1.21
CA GLY A 93 8.97 4.65 -1.88
C GLY A 93 10.19 4.55 -0.97
N PHE A 94 10.55 5.66 -0.30
CA PHE A 94 11.65 5.70 0.64
C PHE A 94 11.44 4.79 1.86
N LEU A 95 10.25 4.84 2.48
CA LEU A 95 9.89 3.95 3.59
C LEU A 95 9.95 2.47 3.17
N THR A 96 9.53 2.15 1.95
CA THR A 96 9.57 0.78 1.42
C THR A 96 10.99 0.28 1.24
N ILE A 97 11.92 1.14 0.78
CA ILE A 97 13.35 0.79 0.67
C ILE A 97 13.94 0.52 2.06
N ILE A 98 13.68 1.40 3.04
CA ILE A 98 14.13 1.17 4.42
C ILE A 98 13.56 -0.14 4.95
N LEU A 99 12.27 -0.40 4.76
CA LEU A 99 11.62 -1.63 5.19
C LEU A 99 12.29 -2.85 4.56
N ALA A 100 12.54 -2.84 3.26
CA ALA A 100 13.20 -3.94 2.57
C ALA A 100 14.61 -4.20 3.10
N VAL A 101 15.42 -3.16 3.28
CA VAL A 101 16.76 -3.28 3.88
C VAL A 101 16.67 -3.84 5.30
N TRP A 102 15.73 -3.33 6.11
CA TRP A 102 15.52 -3.79 7.49
C TRP A 102 15.11 -5.28 7.54
N LEU A 103 14.23 -5.72 6.65
CA LEU A 103 13.87 -7.14 6.51
C LEU A 103 15.07 -8.00 6.12
N TRP A 104 15.90 -7.52 5.19
CA TRP A 104 17.09 -8.24 4.72
C TRP A 104 18.15 -8.41 5.81
N LEU A 105 18.38 -7.37 6.61
CA LEU A 105 19.33 -7.41 7.72
C LEU A 105 18.77 -8.14 8.96
N GLY A 106 17.44 -8.20 9.08
CA GLY A 106 16.75 -8.53 10.34
C GLY A 106 16.05 -9.86 10.43
N ASP A 107 15.48 -10.33 9.33
CA ASP A 107 14.69 -11.57 9.31
C ASP A 107 15.53 -12.68 8.68
N HIS A 108 15.54 -13.88 9.26
CA HIS A 108 16.30 -15.03 8.74
C HIS A 108 15.56 -15.72 7.59
N ARG A 109 14.24 -15.52 7.50
CA ARG A 109 13.38 -16.23 6.55
C ARG A 109 13.51 -15.61 5.17
N ARG A 110 14.09 -16.38 4.23
CA ARG A 110 14.32 -15.94 2.84
C ARG A 110 13.04 -15.45 2.15
N TRP A 111 11.90 -16.09 2.43
CA TRP A 111 10.63 -15.68 1.83
C TRP A 111 10.19 -14.27 2.28
N VAL A 112 10.40 -13.89 3.54
CA VAL A 112 10.09 -12.55 4.05
C VAL A 112 11.01 -11.49 3.42
N ARG A 113 12.29 -11.80 3.26
CA ARG A 113 13.24 -10.91 2.55
C ARG A 113 12.82 -10.68 1.10
N ASN A 114 12.40 -11.74 0.41
CA ASN A 114 11.91 -11.66 -0.96
C ASN A 114 10.65 -10.79 -1.06
N LEU A 115 9.74 -10.82 -0.07
CA LEU A 115 8.60 -9.90 -0.04
C LEU A 115 9.03 -8.43 0.03
N GLY A 116 10.10 -8.12 0.77
CA GLY A 116 10.69 -6.78 0.79
C GLY A 116 11.19 -6.35 -0.61
N VAL A 117 11.86 -7.24 -1.33
CA VAL A 117 12.30 -6.98 -2.72
C VAL A 117 11.10 -6.76 -3.65
N ILE A 118 10.09 -7.63 -3.56
CA ILE A 118 8.86 -7.52 -4.34
C ILE A 118 8.15 -6.19 -4.05
N ALA A 119 8.15 -5.73 -2.80
CA ALA A 119 7.59 -4.43 -2.43
C ALA A 119 8.36 -3.27 -3.07
N VAL A 120 9.70 -3.32 -3.09
CA VAL A 120 10.51 -2.29 -3.76
C VAL A 120 10.23 -2.26 -5.27
N VAL A 121 10.18 -3.43 -5.93
CA VAL A 121 9.82 -3.49 -7.35
C VAL A 121 8.40 -2.96 -7.56
N GLY A 122 7.45 -3.36 -6.71
CA GLY A 122 6.06 -2.92 -6.77
C GLY A 122 5.89 -1.41 -6.66
N VAL A 123 6.60 -0.74 -5.73
CA VAL A 123 6.50 0.72 -5.57
C VAL A 123 7.17 1.48 -6.73
N ILE A 124 8.24 0.94 -7.33
CA ILE A 124 8.86 1.50 -8.54
C ILE A 124 7.87 1.43 -9.71
N LEU A 125 7.25 0.26 -9.93
CA LEU A 125 6.23 0.09 -10.97
C LEU A 125 5.04 1.03 -10.73
N GLN A 126 4.63 1.24 -9.48
CA GLN A 126 3.59 2.21 -9.12
C GLN A 126 3.97 3.64 -9.48
N GLY A 127 5.19 4.07 -9.19
CA GLY A 127 5.69 5.39 -9.57
C GLY A 127 5.69 5.60 -11.08
N ILE A 128 6.14 4.60 -11.84
CA ILE A 128 6.13 4.62 -13.32
C ILE A 128 4.69 4.69 -13.84
N LEU A 129 3.78 3.83 -13.37
CA LEU A 129 2.38 3.83 -13.78
C LEU A 129 1.69 5.16 -13.45
N GLY A 130 1.97 5.74 -12.28
CA GLY A 130 1.46 7.05 -11.87
C GLY A 130 1.93 8.17 -12.78
N GLY A 131 3.23 8.19 -13.11
CA GLY A 131 3.81 9.16 -14.05
C GLY A 131 3.24 9.02 -15.46
N LEU A 132 3.17 7.80 -16.00
CA LEU A 132 2.60 7.52 -17.32
C LEU A 132 1.12 7.90 -17.42
N ARG A 133 0.36 7.73 -16.33
CA ARG A 133 -1.04 8.16 -16.27
C ARG A 133 -1.18 9.68 -16.45
N VAL A 134 -0.25 10.47 -15.92
CA VAL A 134 -0.23 11.92 -16.11
C VAL A 134 0.15 12.29 -17.54
N THR A 135 1.20 11.67 -18.11
CA THR A 135 1.74 12.07 -19.42
C THR A 135 0.97 11.52 -20.62
N MET A 136 0.32 10.35 -20.50
CA MET A 136 -0.37 9.69 -21.61
C MET A 136 -1.89 9.89 -21.61
N MET A 137 -2.46 10.46 -20.54
CA MET A 137 -3.90 10.74 -20.40
C MET A 137 -4.83 9.56 -20.76
N LYS A 138 -4.47 8.33 -20.37
CA LYS A 138 -5.28 7.12 -20.61
C LYS A 138 -5.94 6.63 -19.32
N ASP A 139 -7.26 6.63 -19.28
CA ASP A 139 -8.05 6.16 -18.13
C ASP A 139 -7.75 4.71 -17.75
N GLN A 140 -7.45 3.86 -18.74
CA GLN A 140 -7.05 2.47 -18.53
C GLN A 140 -5.78 2.35 -17.65
N ILE A 141 -4.81 3.27 -17.84
CA ILE A 141 -3.59 3.32 -17.01
C ILE A 141 -3.96 3.77 -15.59
N GLY A 142 -4.90 4.71 -15.45
CA GLY A 142 -5.43 5.13 -14.15
C GLY A 142 -6.10 3.99 -13.37
N ILE A 143 -6.98 3.22 -14.03
CA ILE A 143 -7.63 2.05 -13.42
C ILE A 143 -6.57 1.01 -13.00
N PHE A 144 -5.63 0.70 -13.89
CA PHE A 144 -4.58 -0.27 -13.59
C PHE A 144 -3.68 0.20 -12.43
N HIS A 145 -3.26 1.46 -12.44
CA HIS A 145 -2.51 2.08 -11.35
C HIS A 145 -3.24 1.94 -10.01
N ALA A 146 -4.55 2.29 -9.97
CA ALA A 146 -5.37 2.17 -8.77
C ALA A 146 -5.49 0.72 -8.26
N CYS A 147 -5.74 -0.24 -9.15
CA CYS A 147 -5.83 -1.66 -8.80
C CYS A 147 -4.52 -2.22 -8.25
N VAL A 148 -3.39 -1.85 -8.85
CA VAL A 148 -2.06 -2.30 -8.40
C VAL A 148 -1.68 -1.59 -7.09
N ALA A 149 -2.12 -0.35 -6.84
CA ALA A 149 -1.90 0.35 -5.57
C ALA A 149 -2.59 -0.38 -4.40
N GLN A 150 -3.82 -0.88 -4.60
CA GLN A 150 -4.51 -1.70 -3.59
C GLN A 150 -3.77 -3.02 -3.31
N ALA A 151 -3.30 -3.69 -4.37
CA ALA A 151 -2.51 -4.92 -4.23
C ALA A 151 -1.19 -4.66 -3.47
N PHE A 152 -0.54 -3.53 -3.72
CA PHE A 152 0.67 -3.10 -3.01
C PHE A 152 0.40 -2.88 -1.52
N LEU A 153 -0.71 -2.22 -1.15
CA LEU A 153 -1.11 -2.12 0.26
C LEU A 153 -1.32 -3.50 0.89
N GLY A 154 -2.00 -4.42 0.19
CA GLY A 154 -2.18 -5.80 0.63
C GLY A 154 -0.85 -6.53 0.90
N LEU A 155 0.14 -6.34 0.03
CA LEU A 155 1.49 -6.88 0.21
C LEU A 155 2.16 -6.31 1.48
N LEU A 156 2.09 -5.00 1.71
CA LEU A 156 2.66 -4.39 2.90
C LEU A 156 1.97 -4.87 4.19
N VAL A 157 0.64 -5.01 4.17
CA VAL A 157 -0.12 -5.58 5.29
C VAL A 157 0.31 -7.02 5.54
N PHE A 158 0.50 -7.82 4.49
CA PHE A 158 0.99 -9.18 4.62
C PHE A 158 2.41 -9.23 5.24
N ILE A 159 3.32 -8.36 4.82
CA ILE A 159 4.65 -8.20 5.43
C ILE A 159 4.53 -7.80 6.91
N ALA A 160 3.65 -6.85 7.24
CA ALA A 160 3.40 -6.43 8.61
C ALA A 160 2.87 -7.58 9.48
N LEU A 161 1.98 -8.43 8.95
CA LEU A 161 1.51 -9.63 9.63
C LEU A 161 2.60 -10.69 9.78
N ALA A 162 3.40 -10.94 8.73
CA ALA A 162 4.50 -11.90 8.73
C ALA A 162 5.59 -11.57 9.76
N THR A 163 5.75 -10.29 10.11
CA THR A 163 6.70 -9.81 11.13
C THR A 163 6.13 -9.84 12.56
N THR A 164 4.86 -10.23 12.76
CA THR A 164 4.27 -10.37 14.10
C THR A 164 4.77 -11.63 14.81
N LYS A 165 4.80 -11.56 16.14
CA LYS A 165 5.14 -12.72 17.00
C LYS A 165 4.20 -13.90 16.81
N LEU A 166 2.92 -13.63 16.52
CA LEU A 166 1.92 -14.65 16.30
C LEU A 166 2.29 -15.49 15.08
N TRP A 167 2.67 -14.86 13.98
CA TRP A 167 3.06 -15.56 12.75
C TRP A 167 4.26 -16.48 12.98
N LEU A 168 5.27 -16.01 13.73
CA LEU A 168 6.43 -16.84 14.09
C LEU A 168 6.07 -18.03 15.00
N SER A 169 5.11 -17.85 15.91
CA SER A 169 4.64 -18.92 16.80
C SER A 169 3.87 -20.01 16.03
N ILE A 170 3.12 -19.60 15.00
CA ILE A 170 2.32 -20.47 14.13
C ILE A 170 3.21 -21.27 13.18
N GLU A 171 4.30 -20.69 12.65
CA GLU A 171 5.21 -21.34 11.70
C GLU A 171 5.83 -22.66 12.26
N ASN A 172 5.93 -22.79 13.59
CA ASN A 172 6.45 -23.99 14.26
C ASN A 172 5.38 -25.03 14.62
N ARG A 173 4.11 -24.82 14.27
CA ARG A 173 3.02 -25.75 14.56
C ARG A 173 2.70 -26.61 13.34
N HIS A 174 2.53 -27.91 13.55
CA HIS A 174 2.00 -28.81 12.54
C HIS A 174 0.46 -28.62 12.44
N PHE A 175 -0.04 -28.36 11.24
CA PHE A 175 -1.47 -28.22 10.97
C PHE A 175 -2.00 -29.41 10.18
N ASP A 176 -3.23 -29.81 10.50
CA ASP A 176 -4.00 -30.75 9.69
C ASP A 176 -4.43 -30.08 8.38
N LEU A 177 -3.82 -30.52 7.27
CA LEU A 177 -3.98 -29.94 5.94
C LEU A 177 -5.41 -30.06 5.41
N GLN A 178 -6.18 -31.08 5.81
CA GLN A 178 -7.56 -31.27 5.34
C GLN A 178 -8.51 -30.22 5.91
N LYS A 179 -8.44 -29.97 7.23
CA LYS A 179 -9.26 -28.93 7.88
C LYS A 179 -8.87 -27.51 7.43
N PHE A 180 -7.60 -27.29 7.14
CA PHE A 180 -7.09 -26.00 6.71
C PHE A 180 -7.48 -25.65 5.26
N SER A 181 -7.71 -26.66 4.41
CA SER A 181 -8.03 -26.46 2.99
C SER A 181 -9.33 -25.65 2.77
N ALA A 182 -10.40 -25.97 3.51
CA ALA A 182 -11.68 -25.27 3.38
C ALA A 182 -11.58 -23.80 3.82
N ILE A 183 -10.90 -23.53 4.94
CA ILE A 183 -10.66 -22.17 5.45
C ILE A 183 -9.79 -21.38 4.47
N LYS A 184 -8.75 -22.01 3.92
CA LYS A 184 -7.87 -21.40 2.91
C LYS A 184 -8.64 -21.05 1.64
N ALA A 185 -9.48 -21.96 1.14
CA ALA A 185 -10.31 -21.72 -0.04
C ALA A 185 -11.27 -20.56 0.19
N LEU A 186 -11.94 -20.51 1.35
CA LEU A 186 -12.84 -19.42 1.72
C LEU A 186 -12.11 -18.08 1.83
N ALA A 187 -10.93 -18.06 2.46
CA ALA A 187 -10.11 -16.84 2.57
C ALA A 187 -9.67 -16.32 1.19
N ILE A 188 -9.26 -17.21 0.28
CA ILE A 188 -8.92 -16.84 -1.12
C ILE A 188 -10.17 -16.30 -1.83
N ALA A 189 -11.31 -16.97 -1.71
CA ALA A 189 -12.56 -16.55 -2.36
C ALA A 189 -13.00 -15.15 -1.89
N ILE A 190 -12.98 -14.90 -0.58
CA ILE A 190 -13.31 -13.58 -0.01
C ILE A 190 -12.32 -12.52 -0.48
N THR A 191 -11.01 -12.82 -0.47
CA THR A 191 -9.98 -11.87 -0.94
C THR A 191 -10.18 -11.51 -2.41
N MET A 192 -10.47 -12.50 -3.25
CA MET A 192 -10.77 -12.30 -4.67
C MET A 192 -12.05 -11.47 -4.86
N ALA A 193 -13.11 -11.76 -4.10
CA ALA A 193 -14.35 -11.00 -4.15
C ALA A 193 -14.16 -9.53 -3.77
N ILE A 194 -13.42 -9.25 -2.70
CA ILE A 194 -13.06 -7.88 -2.27
C ILE A 194 -12.22 -7.19 -3.36
N TYR A 195 -11.24 -7.88 -3.93
CA TYR A 195 -10.39 -7.30 -4.97
C TYR A 195 -11.18 -6.95 -6.24
N VAL A 196 -12.09 -7.83 -6.67
CA VAL A 196 -12.99 -7.56 -7.79
C VAL A 196 -13.88 -6.36 -7.50
N GLN A 197 -14.44 -6.26 -6.28
CA GLN A 197 -15.24 -5.11 -5.87
C GLN A 197 -14.44 -3.79 -5.92
N LEU A 198 -13.19 -3.79 -5.46
CA LEU A 198 -12.30 -2.63 -5.54
C LEU A 198 -11.98 -2.25 -7.00
N ALA A 199 -11.73 -3.23 -7.86
CA ALA A 199 -11.47 -3.01 -9.28
C ALA A 199 -12.69 -2.41 -10.02
N LEU A 200 -13.89 -2.89 -9.69
CA LEU A 200 -15.14 -2.32 -10.20
C LEU A 200 -15.31 -0.87 -9.72
N GLY A 201 -15.05 -0.59 -8.44
CA GLY A 201 -15.09 0.78 -7.89
C GLY A 201 -14.09 1.72 -8.57
N ALA A 202 -12.86 1.26 -8.81
CA ALA A 202 -11.84 2.03 -9.54
C ALA A 202 -12.28 2.32 -10.98
N THR A 203 -12.87 1.33 -11.66
CA THR A 203 -13.42 1.50 -13.01
C THR A 203 -14.52 2.54 -13.05
N MET A 204 -15.49 2.48 -12.12
CA MET A 204 -16.58 3.46 -12.06
C MET A 204 -16.06 4.89 -11.89
N ARG A 205 -15.11 5.08 -10.97
CA ARG A 205 -14.53 6.39 -10.64
C ARG A 205 -13.70 6.97 -11.78
N HIS A 206 -12.93 6.15 -12.48
CA HIS A 206 -12.10 6.60 -13.61
C HIS A 206 -12.90 6.81 -14.90
N GLN A 207 -14.08 6.21 -15.02
CA GLN A 207 -14.99 6.44 -16.15
C GLN A 207 -16.03 7.53 -15.88
N HIS A 208 -15.95 8.21 -14.72
CA HIS A 208 -16.92 9.21 -14.27
C HIS A 208 -18.37 8.71 -14.27
N ARG A 209 -18.59 7.42 -13.93
CA ARG A 209 -19.92 6.77 -13.89
C ARG A 209 -20.51 6.77 -12.48
N ASP A 210 -20.02 7.64 -11.62
CA ASP A 210 -20.30 7.75 -10.19
C ASP A 210 -21.79 7.98 -9.89
N LEU A 211 -22.52 8.55 -10.86
CA LEU A 211 -23.96 8.87 -10.81
C LEU A 211 -24.81 8.05 -11.80
N ALA A 212 -24.30 6.91 -12.30
CA ALA A 212 -25.06 6.08 -13.25
C ALA A 212 -26.33 5.45 -12.65
N ILE A 213 -26.47 5.48 -11.33
CA ILE A 213 -27.65 5.04 -10.58
C ILE A 213 -28.00 6.18 -9.61
N LEU A 214 -29.19 6.77 -9.77
CA LEU A 214 -29.64 7.93 -8.98
C LEU A 214 -30.46 7.52 -7.73
N ASP A 215 -30.74 6.23 -7.57
CA ASP A 215 -31.63 5.66 -6.57
C ASP A 215 -31.15 4.28 -6.03
N PHE A 216 -31.53 3.93 -4.80
CA PHE A 216 -31.13 2.66 -4.15
C PHE A 216 -32.35 2.05 -3.41
N PRO A 217 -32.63 0.73 -3.50
CA PRO A 217 -31.87 -0.36 -4.14
C PRO A 217 -32.29 -0.71 -5.59
N THR A 218 -33.33 -0.09 -6.15
CA THR A 218 -33.78 -0.32 -7.54
C THR A 218 -33.21 0.72 -8.51
N ARG A 219 -32.96 0.33 -9.77
CA ARG A 219 -32.58 1.26 -10.85
C ARG A 219 -33.83 1.97 -11.40
N GLY A 220 -33.94 3.28 -11.21
CA GLY A 220 -34.82 4.18 -11.94
C GLY A 220 -36.31 4.09 -11.59
N ALA A 221 -36.74 4.81 -10.56
CA ALA A 221 -38.16 5.18 -10.38
C ALA A 221 -38.37 6.68 -10.10
N ALA A 222 -37.61 7.57 -10.75
CA ALA A 222 -38.03 8.96 -10.93
C ALA A 222 -38.68 9.11 -12.32
N ARG A 223 -39.92 8.63 -12.44
CA ARG A 223 -40.79 8.99 -13.57
C ARG A 223 -41.15 10.46 -13.36
N VAL A 224 -40.34 11.38 -13.90
CA VAL A 224 -40.68 12.81 -13.99
C VAL A 224 -41.92 12.92 -14.89
N ARG A 225 -43.10 12.84 -14.28
CA ARG A 225 -44.35 13.20 -14.92
C ARG A 225 -44.42 14.72 -14.89
N CYS A 226 -43.92 15.37 -15.94
CA CYS A 226 -44.32 16.74 -16.26
C CYS A 226 -45.85 16.75 -16.33
N ARG A 227 -46.51 17.36 -15.35
CA ARG A 227 -47.85 17.89 -15.54
C ARG A 227 -47.67 19.28 -16.15
N THR A 228 -48.23 19.43 -17.35
CA THR A 228 -48.60 20.70 -17.99
C THR A 228 -49.46 21.54 -17.06
#